data_AF-A0A3C1ZG09-F1
#
_entry.id   AF-A0A3C1ZG09-F1
#
_cell.length_a   1.000
_cell.length_b   1.000
_cell.length_c   1.000
_cell.angle_alpha   90.00
_cell.angle_beta   90.00
_cell.angle_gamma   90.00
#
_symmetry.space_group_name_H-M   'P 1'
#
loop_
_entity.id
_entity.type
_entity.pdbx_description
1 polymer ?
#
loop_
_entity_poly.entity_id
_entity_poly.type
_entity_poly.pdbx_seq_one_letter_code
_entity_poly.pdbx_strand_id
1 'polypeptide(L)'
;RLSFIGASPGLVDTLMKVFDEPLPAPVSDEPEISLYTGGFIPPADRAKLERFHADLAERGRSPEALMELKRSLFAAKFKDERILRLAGRLFARNFPETLSESERLKWRDFCLARIQFPSSEGATELADYKRLAETLLTDSDTPAPRRAMAHALLEWGKVLGAPLALSN
;
A
#
# COMPACT_ATOMS: atom_id res chain seq x y z
N ARG A 1 -38.18 20.24 -9.76
CA ARG A 1 -37.17 19.50 -8.95
C ARG A 1 -36.70 20.33 -7.76
N LEU A 2 -36.18 21.56 -7.94
CA LEU A 2 -35.84 22.45 -6.81
C LEU A 2 -37.05 22.84 -5.95
N SER A 3 -38.20 23.08 -6.57
CA SER A 3 -39.48 23.35 -5.87
C SER A 3 -39.93 22.21 -4.96
N PHE A 4 -39.62 20.96 -5.31
CA PHE A 4 -39.96 19.78 -4.52
C PHE A 4 -39.05 19.66 -3.29
N ILE A 5 -37.75 19.90 -3.46
CA ILE A 5 -36.78 19.92 -2.35
C ILE A 5 -37.13 21.03 -1.35
N GLY A 6 -37.45 22.24 -1.83
CA GLY A 6 -37.85 23.35 -0.98
C GLY A 6 -39.19 23.18 -0.26
N ALA A 7 -40.08 22.35 -0.81
CA ALA A 7 -41.40 22.06 -0.23
C ALA A 7 -41.43 20.80 0.66
N SER A 8 -40.29 20.16 0.92
CA SER A 8 -40.20 18.94 1.74
C SER A 8 -39.74 19.27 3.17
N PRO A 9 -40.65 19.40 4.14
CA PRO A 9 -40.29 19.75 5.51
C PRO A 9 -39.53 18.60 6.17
N GLY A 10 -38.47 18.91 6.92
CA GLY A 10 -37.68 17.89 7.63
C GLY A 10 -36.76 17.05 6.73
N LEU A 11 -36.64 17.38 5.43
CA LEU A 11 -35.68 16.72 4.53
C LEU A 11 -34.24 16.91 5.02
N VAL A 12 -33.89 18.12 5.46
CA VAL A 12 -32.55 18.41 6.02
C VAL A 12 -32.30 17.56 7.27
N ASP A 13 -33.25 17.50 8.21
CA ASP A 13 -33.11 16.70 9.43
C ASP A 13 -32.99 15.21 9.12
N THR A 14 -33.69 14.72 8.11
CA THR A 14 -33.60 13.33 7.65
C THR A 14 -32.23 13.04 7.05
N LEU A 15 -31.71 13.92 6.20
CA LEU A 15 -30.37 13.78 5.63
C LEU A 15 -29.31 13.82 6.73
N MET A 16 -29.42 14.74 7.69
CA MET A 16 -28.52 14.77 8.85
C MET A 16 -28.56 13.44 9.59
N LYS A 17 -29.74 12.91 9.92
CA LYS A 17 -29.87 11.61 10.62
C LYS A 17 -29.26 10.43 9.86
N VAL A 18 -29.43 10.40 8.53
CA VAL A 18 -28.88 9.32 7.69
C VAL A 18 -27.36 9.39 7.61
N PHE A 19 -26.77 10.60 7.60
CA PHE A 19 -25.33 10.79 7.47
C PHE A 19 -24.59 10.99 8.80
N ASP A 20 -25.31 11.04 9.93
CA ASP A 20 -24.74 11.10 11.29
C ASP A 20 -24.43 9.69 11.84
N GLU A 21 -24.64 8.63 11.06
CA GLU A 21 -24.25 7.28 11.45
C GLU A 21 -22.72 7.19 11.60
N PRO A 22 -22.22 6.63 12.72
CA PRO A 22 -20.79 6.46 12.91
C PRO A 22 -20.23 5.56 11.81
N LEU A 23 -19.07 5.93 11.28
CA LEU A 23 -18.41 5.12 10.27
C LEU A 23 -18.21 3.68 10.78
N PRO A 24 -18.39 2.67 9.91
CA PRO A 24 -18.11 1.30 10.29
C PRO A 24 -16.66 1.16 10.74
N ALA A 25 -16.43 0.20 11.64
CA ALA A 25 -15.09 -0.07 12.14
C ALA A 25 -14.10 -0.33 10.97
N PRO A 26 -12.82 0.04 11.14
CA PRO A 26 -11.78 -0.28 10.17
C PRO A 26 -11.83 -1.75 9.75
N VAL A 27 -11.87 -2.01 8.45
CA VAL A 27 -11.82 -3.39 7.91
C VAL A 27 -10.43 -4.02 8.13
N SER A 28 -9.39 -3.20 8.31
CA SER A 28 -8.02 -3.64 8.54
C SER A 28 -7.23 -2.59 9.31
N ASP A 29 -6.21 -3.04 10.04
CA ASP A 29 -5.18 -2.20 10.67
C ASP A 29 -4.00 -1.91 9.72
N GLU A 30 -4.04 -2.41 8.49
CA GLU A 30 -2.96 -2.25 7.51
C GLU A 30 -2.86 -0.77 7.08
N PRO A 31 -1.76 -0.07 7.39
CA PRO A 31 -1.62 1.36 7.13
C PRO A 31 -1.70 1.70 5.64
N GLU A 32 -1.34 0.78 4.73
CA GLU A 32 -1.39 1.03 3.28
C GLU A 32 -2.80 1.13 2.70
N ILE A 33 -3.81 0.61 3.40
CA ILE A 33 -5.23 0.72 3.01
C ILE A 33 -6.04 1.58 3.97
N SER A 34 -5.37 2.20 4.95
CA SER A 34 -6.00 3.00 6.01
C SER A 34 -5.89 4.51 5.74
N LEU A 35 -5.86 4.96 4.48
CA LEU A 35 -5.67 6.39 4.16
C LEU A 35 -6.76 7.28 4.77
N TYR A 36 -8.02 6.83 4.68
CA TYR A 36 -9.18 7.55 5.22
C TYR A 36 -9.63 7.02 6.58
N THR A 37 -8.91 6.02 7.11
CA THR A 37 -9.26 5.33 8.36
C THR A 37 -8.30 5.78 9.47
N GLY A 38 -8.84 6.20 10.62
CA GLY A 38 -8.03 6.71 11.73
C GLY A 38 -7.75 8.22 11.69
N GLY A 39 -8.42 8.96 10.79
CA GLY A 39 -8.36 10.41 10.72
C GLY A 39 -7.11 10.98 10.03
N PHE A 40 -7.03 12.31 10.04
CA PHE A 40 -5.92 13.05 9.42
C PHE A 40 -4.66 13.02 10.30
N ILE A 41 -3.50 13.06 9.65
CA ILE A 41 -2.20 13.17 10.33
C ILE A 41 -2.16 14.47 11.15
N PRO A 42 -1.83 14.43 12.45
CA PRO A 42 -1.75 15.61 13.30
C PRO A 42 -0.73 16.64 12.77
N PRO A 43 -0.97 17.96 12.92
CA PRO A 43 -0.06 18.99 12.41
C PRO A 43 1.40 18.83 12.88
N ALA A 44 1.60 18.40 14.13
CA ALA A 44 2.93 18.16 14.69
C ALA A 44 3.68 17.00 14.00
N ASP A 45 2.96 15.98 13.54
CA ASP A 45 3.55 14.86 12.80
C ASP A 45 3.78 15.23 11.34
N ARG A 46 2.85 15.98 10.74
CA ARG A 46 3.00 16.56 9.40
C ARG A 46 4.28 17.39 9.27
N ALA A 47 4.56 18.29 10.22
CA ALA A 47 5.77 19.11 10.19
C ALA A 47 7.07 18.28 10.22
N LYS A 48 7.09 17.17 10.97
CA LYS A 48 8.24 16.25 11.00
C LYS A 48 8.41 15.54 9.66
N LEU A 49 7.31 15.10 9.05
CA LEU A 49 7.31 14.45 7.75
C LEU A 49 7.75 15.42 6.64
N GLU A 50 7.26 16.66 6.64
CA GLU A 50 7.69 17.70 5.69
C GLU A 50 9.20 17.92 5.78
N ARG A 51 9.75 18.03 6.99
CA ARG A 51 11.20 18.14 7.18
C ARG A 51 11.95 16.89 6.71
N PHE A 52 11.47 15.70 7.04
CA PHE A 52 12.05 14.45 6.55
C PHE A 52 12.08 14.39 5.02
N HIS A 53 11.00 14.79 4.33
CA HIS A 53 10.94 14.78 2.88
C HIS A 53 11.89 15.82 2.25
N ALA A 54 12.03 16.99 2.85
CA ALA A 54 13.02 17.98 2.42
C ALA A 54 14.45 17.43 2.57
N ASP A 55 14.78 16.89 3.74
CA ASP A 55 16.09 16.30 4.00
C ASP A 55 16.37 15.10 3.07
N LEU A 56 15.36 14.27 2.78
CA LEU A 56 15.47 13.15 1.83
C LEU A 56 15.76 13.64 0.41
N ALA A 57 15.08 14.71 -0.05
CA ALA A 57 15.28 15.27 -1.38
C ALA A 57 16.68 15.89 -1.54
N GLU A 58 17.18 16.56 -0.51
CA GLU A 58 18.47 17.25 -0.54
C GLU A 58 19.65 16.29 -0.32
N ARG A 59 19.53 15.37 0.64
CA ARG A 59 20.65 14.57 1.17
C ARG A 59 20.54 13.08 0.92
N GLY A 60 19.40 12.56 0.47
CA GLY A 60 19.15 11.15 0.21
C GLY A 60 19.84 10.60 -1.04
N ARG A 61 21.13 10.90 -1.22
CA ARG A 61 21.93 10.53 -2.40
C ARG A 61 22.93 9.39 -2.13
N SER A 62 23.19 9.06 -0.86
CA SER A 62 24.07 7.94 -0.50
C SER A 62 23.38 7.00 0.51
N PRO A 63 23.76 5.71 0.53
CA PRO A 63 23.24 4.75 1.52
C PRO A 63 23.45 5.21 2.96
N GLU A 64 24.59 5.81 3.29
CA GLU A 64 24.92 6.28 4.63
C GLU A 64 24.00 7.41 5.06
N ALA A 65 23.75 8.38 4.16
CA ALA A 65 22.82 9.47 4.43
C ALA A 65 21.38 8.96 4.60
N LEU A 66 20.96 8.00 3.77
CA LEU A 66 19.63 7.38 3.89
C LEU A 66 19.48 6.58 5.20
N MET A 67 20.52 5.88 5.64
CA MET A 67 20.54 5.16 6.93
C MET A 67 20.44 6.12 8.12
N GLU A 68 21.08 7.28 8.05
CA GLU A 68 20.97 8.30 9.10
C GLU A 68 19.57 8.94 9.11
N LEU A 69 19.01 9.25 7.94
CA LEU A 69 17.63 9.74 7.83
C LEU A 69 16.61 8.72 8.37
N LYS A 70 16.79 7.43 8.03
CA LYS A 70 15.99 6.33 8.58
C LYS A 70 16.06 6.32 10.10
N ARG A 71 17.28 6.32 10.66
CA ARG A 71 17.49 6.31 12.12
C ARG A 71 16.82 7.50 12.80
N SER A 72 16.97 8.70 12.24
CA SER A 72 16.32 9.92 12.74
C SER A 72 14.79 9.81 12.73
N LEU A 73 14.22 9.30 11.63
CA LEU A 73 12.78 9.12 11.50
C LEU A 73 12.22 8.10 12.52
N PHE A 74 12.89 6.96 12.69
CA PHE A 74 12.46 5.94 13.66
C PHE A 74 12.71 6.35 15.13
N ALA A 75 13.63 7.28 15.37
CA ALA A 75 13.83 7.88 16.70
C ALA A 75 12.80 8.98 17.02
N ALA A 76 12.11 9.52 16.01
CA ALA A 76 11.09 10.53 16.20
C ALA A 76 9.83 9.94 16.84
N LYS A 77 9.23 10.69 17.78
CA LYS A 77 7.95 10.32 18.39
C LYS A 77 6.80 10.80 17.52
N PHE A 78 6.05 9.89 16.91
CA PHE A 78 4.83 10.20 16.18
C PHE A 78 3.60 9.92 17.06
N LYS A 79 2.54 10.72 16.90
CA LYS A 79 1.23 10.43 17.47
C LYS A 79 0.45 9.44 16.61
N ASP A 80 0.63 9.54 15.28
CA ASP A 80 0.04 8.61 14.34
C ASP A 80 0.93 7.36 14.18
N GLU A 81 0.45 6.23 14.69
CA GLU A 81 1.17 4.96 14.69
C GLU A 81 1.40 4.39 13.27
N ARG A 82 0.62 4.83 12.27
CA ARG A 82 0.75 4.39 10.87
C ARG A 82 2.09 4.82 10.28
N ILE A 83 2.64 5.95 10.74
CA ILE A 83 3.81 6.60 10.13
C ILE A 83 5.04 5.68 10.15
N LEU A 84 5.36 5.06 11.30
CA LEU A 84 6.56 4.22 11.40
C LEU A 84 6.41 2.91 10.62
N ARG A 85 5.19 2.36 10.52
CA ARG A 85 4.90 1.21 9.68
C ARG A 85 5.08 1.56 8.19
N LEU A 86 4.53 2.69 7.74
CA LEU A 86 4.69 3.20 6.37
C LEU A 86 6.14 3.54 6.04
N ALA A 87 6.89 4.10 6.99
CA ALA A 87 8.31 4.37 6.85
C ALA A 87 9.10 3.09 6.56
N GLY A 88 8.79 2.00 7.28
CA GLY A 88 9.38 0.69 6.99
C GLY A 88 9.14 0.25 5.54
N ARG A 89 7.92 0.45 5.01
CA ARG A 89 7.57 0.15 3.61
C ARG A 89 8.31 1.06 2.62
N LEU A 90 8.41 2.35 2.94
CA LEU A 90 9.12 3.34 2.13
C LEU A 90 10.58 2.92 1.93
N PHE A 91 11.31 2.64 3.03
CA PHE A 91 12.71 2.24 2.95
C PHE A 91 12.89 0.90 2.26
N ALA A 92 12.04 -0.08 2.56
CA ALA A 92 12.19 -1.41 1.99
C ALA A 92 11.93 -1.46 0.47
N ARG A 93 11.06 -0.59 -0.06
CA ARG A 93 10.77 -0.51 -1.50
C ARG A 93 11.77 0.33 -2.27
N ASN A 94 12.21 1.45 -1.70
CA ASN A 94 12.97 2.47 -2.44
C ASN A 94 14.47 2.41 -2.16
N PHE A 95 14.86 1.95 -0.97
CA PHE A 95 16.23 1.95 -0.49
C PHE A 95 16.59 0.62 0.19
N PRO A 96 16.42 -0.54 -0.49
CA PRO A 96 16.61 -1.87 0.11
C PRO A 96 18.03 -2.09 0.67
N GLU A 97 19.02 -1.37 0.16
CA GLU A 97 20.40 -1.35 0.65
C GLU A 97 20.50 -0.87 2.12
N THR A 98 19.55 -0.06 2.58
CA THR A 98 19.50 0.47 3.96
C THR A 98 18.91 -0.51 4.97
N LEU A 99 18.43 -1.67 4.51
CA LEU A 99 17.88 -2.70 5.37
C LEU A 99 19.01 -3.57 5.96
N SER A 100 18.98 -3.72 7.28
CA SER A 100 19.71 -4.78 7.97
C SER A 100 19.20 -6.15 7.54
N GLU A 101 19.98 -7.21 7.78
CA GLU A 101 19.59 -8.58 7.47
C GLU A 101 18.23 -8.97 8.09
N SER A 102 18.01 -8.61 9.34
CA SER A 102 16.73 -8.86 10.03
C SER A 102 15.54 -8.14 9.38
N GLU A 103 15.74 -6.92 8.88
CA GLU A 103 14.69 -6.16 8.21
C GLU A 103 14.43 -6.71 6.81
N ARG A 104 15.47 -7.17 6.10
CA ARG A 104 15.33 -7.85 4.81
C ARG A 104 14.51 -9.12 4.95
N LEU A 105 14.73 -9.90 6.01
CA LEU A 105 13.96 -11.10 6.29
C LEU A 105 12.47 -10.77 6.55
N LYS A 106 12.20 -9.82 7.47
CA LYS A 106 10.83 -9.35 7.75
C LYS A 106 10.14 -8.80 6.51
N TRP A 107 10.88 -8.08 5.66
CA TRP A 107 10.35 -7.54 4.42
C TRP A 107 10.03 -8.62 3.40
N ARG A 108 10.92 -9.61 3.25
CA ARG A 108 10.68 -10.79 2.41
C ARG A 108 9.40 -11.49 2.85
N ASP A 109 9.29 -11.82 4.13
CA ASP A 109 8.13 -12.55 4.66
C ASP A 109 6.84 -11.75 4.48
N PHE A 110 6.88 -10.42 4.66
CA PHE A 110 5.76 -9.54 4.32
C PHE A 110 5.38 -9.60 2.84
N CYS A 111 6.35 -9.52 1.93
CA CYS A 111 6.10 -9.63 0.49
C CYS A 111 5.49 -10.98 0.11
N LEU A 112 5.99 -12.07 0.70
CA LEU A 112 5.47 -13.42 0.46
C LEU A 112 4.02 -13.55 0.92
N ALA A 113 3.71 -13.06 2.13
CA ALA A 113 2.33 -13.05 2.64
C ALA A 113 1.40 -12.26 1.70
N ARG A 114 1.84 -11.10 1.17
CA ARG A 114 1.04 -10.26 0.27
C ARG A 114 0.72 -10.93 -1.07
N ILE A 115 1.63 -11.74 -1.61
CA ILE A 115 1.43 -12.39 -2.92
C ILE A 115 0.76 -13.77 -2.81
N GLN A 116 0.85 -14.45 -1.67
CA GLN A 116 0.20 -15.74 -1.43
C GLN A 116 -1.17 -15.60 -0.76
N PHE A 117 -1.32 -14.64 0.14
CA PHE A 117 -2.52 -14.46 0.97
C PHE A 117 -2.90 -12.97 0.99
N PRO A 118 -3.32 -12.42 -0.16
CA PRO A 118 -3.70 -11.01 -0.23
C PRO A 118 -4.87 -10.71 0.72
N SER A 119 -4.63 -9.84 1.70
CA SER A 119 -5.63 -9.44 2.69
C SER A 119 -6.47 -8.22 2.29
N SER A 120 -6.11 -7.56 1.19
CA SER A 120 -6.80 -6.35 0.70
C SER A 120 -7.74 -6.67 -0.45
N GLU A 121 -8.93 -6.07 -0.44
CA GLU A 121 -9.88 -6.14 -1.54
C GLU A 121 -9.23 -5.69 -2.86
N GLY A 122 -9.46 -6.45 -3.93
CA GLY A 122 -8.89 -6.19 -5.26
C GLY A 122 -7.43 -6.62 -5.46
N ALA A 123 -6.74 -7.13 -4.43
CA ALA A 123 -5.43 -7.74 -4.62
C ALA A 123 -5.56 -9.17 -5.18
N THR A 124 -4.61 -9.55 -6.05
CA THR A 124 -4.61 -10.84 -6.74
C THR A 124 -3.51 -11.74 -6.19
N GLU A 125 -3.87 -12.98 -5.85
CA GLU A 125 -2.91 -14.01 -5.46
C GLU A 125 -2.01 -14.38 -6.65
N LEU A 126 -0.75 -14.73 -6.39
CA LEU A 126 0.19 -15.15 -7.43
C LEU A 126 -0.33 -16.34 -8.25
N ALA A 127 -1.07 -17.27 -7.64
CA ALA A 127 -1.68 -18.40 -8.33
C ALA A 127 -2.75 -17.96 -9.34
N ASP A 128 -3.64 -17.07 -8.93
CA ASP A 128 -4.70 -16.53 -9.78
C ASP A 128 -4.14 -15.63 -10.89
N TYR A 129 -3.12 -14.83 -10.56
CA TYR A 129 -2.37 -14.02 -11.52
C TYR A 129 -1.78 -14.89 -12.65
N LYS A 130 -1.14 -16.02 -12.30
CA LYS A 130 -0.58 -16.95 -13.29
C LYS A 130 -1.68 -17.59 -14.13
N ARG A 131 -2.77 -18.06 -13.50
CA ARG A 131 -3.91 -18.66 -14.20
C ARG A 131 -4.55 -17.71 -15.21
N LEU A 132 -4.69 -16.43 -14.84
CA LEU A 132 -5.22 -15.41 -15.74
C LEU A 132 -4.31 -15.22 -16.97
N ALA A 133 -3.00 -15.10 -16.76
CA ALA A 133 -2.05 -14.94 -17.85
C ALA A 133 -2.01 -16.19 -18.77
N GLU A 134 -2.06 -17.40 -18.20
CA GLU A 134 -2.16 -18.65 -18.98
C GLU A 134 -3.45 -18.73 -19.81
N THR A 135 -4.58 -18.31 -19.23
CA THR A 135 -5.88 -18.27 -19.93
C THR A 135 -5.84 -17.35 -21.15
N LEU A 136 -5.17 -16.19 -21.05
CA LEU A 136 -4.99 -15.28 -22.18
C LEU A 136 -4.08 -15.88 -23.28
N LEU A 137 -3.20 -16.82 -22.95
CA LEU A 137 -2.35 -17.48 -23.94
C LEU A 137 -3.05 -18.65 -24.62
N THR A 138 -3.95 -19.35 -23.93
CA THR A 138 -4.71 -20.46 -24.50
C THR A 138 -5.90 -20.01 -25.35
N ASP A 139 -6.45 -18.82 -25.09
CA ASP A 139 -7.51 -18.24 -25.90
C ASP A 139 -7.01 -17.88 -27.31
N SER A 140 -7.60 -18.52 -28.33
CA SER A 140 -7.28 -18.33 -29.76
C SER A 140 -7.60 -16.93 -30.28
N ASP A 141 -8.53 -16.23 -29.63
CA ASP A 141 -8.99 -14.90 -30.04
C ASP A 141 -8.17 -13.76 -29.41
N THR A 142 -7.26 -14.08 -28.49
CA THR A 142 -6.42 -13.06 -27.85
C THR A 142 -5.48 -12.38 -28.86
N PRO A 143 -5.52 -11.04 -29.03
CA PRO A 143 -4.66 -10.35 -29.98
C PRO A 143 -3.16 -10.47 -29.65
N ALA A 144 -2.30 -10.43 -30.68
CA ALA A 144 -0.85 -10.58 -30.52
C ALA A 144 -0.22 -9.66 -29.45
N PRO A 145 -0.57 -8.36 -29.33
CA PRO A 145 -0.04 -7.50 -28.26
C PRO A 145 -0.41 -7.99 -26.85
N ARG A 146 -1.62 -8.52 -26.66
CA ARG A 146 -2.04 -9.06 -25.36
C ARG A 146 -1.33 -10.37 -25.02
N ARG A 147 -1.09 -11.23 -26.03
CA ARG A 147 -0.29 -12.45 -25.83
C ARG A 147 1.14 -12.15 -25.41
N ALA A 148 1.78 -11.17 -26.06
CA ALA A 148 3.13 -10.73 -25.67
C ALA A 148 3.17 -10.25 -24.22
N MET A 149 2.16 -9.49 -23.80
CA MET A 149 2.03 -9.05 -22.41
C MET A 149 1.78 -10.22 -21.45
N ALA A 150 0.93 -11.18 -21.81
CA ALA A 150 0.68 -12.37 -20.98
C ALA A 150 1.96 -13.22 -20.79
N HIS A 151 2.78 -13.39 -21.82
CA HIS A 151 4.11 -14.01 -21.69
C HIS A 151 5.01 -13.24 -20.72
N ALA A 152 5.11 -11.91 -20.86
CA ALA A 152 5.92 -11.09 -19.97
C ALA A 152 5.43 -11.16 -18.51
N LEU A 153 4.11 -11.22 -18.30
CA LEU A 153 3.52 -11.40 -16.97
C LEU A 153 3.88 -12.75 -16.35
N LEU A 154 3.89 -13.84 -17.13
CA LEU A 154 4.32 -15.16 -16.63
C LEU A 154 5.80 -15.19 -16.28
N GLU A 155 6.67 -14.59 -17.09
CA GLU A 155 8.10 -14.48 -16.78
C GLU A 155 8.33 -13.68 -15.49
N TRP A 156 7.63 -12.57 -15.33
CA TRP A 156 7.68 -11.80 -14.08
C TRP A 156 7.16 -12.60 -12.88
N GLY A 157 6.09 -13.38 -13.07
CA GLY A 157 5.54 -14.26 -12.03
C GLY A 157 6.52 -15.35 -11.57
N LYS A 158 7.44 -15.79 -12.43
CA LYS A 158 8.54 -16.71 -12.04
C LYS A 158 9.56 -16.00 -11.15
N VAL A 159 9.93 -14.78 -11.48
CA VAL A 159 10.85 -13.95 -10.66
C VAL A 159 10.27 -13.72 -9.27
N LEU A 160 8.99 -13.33 -9.18
CA LEU A 160 8.30 -13.13 -7.90
C LEU A 160 8.20 -14.41 -7.07
N GLY A 161 8.04 -15.57 -7.72
CA GLY A 161 7.92 -16.86 -7.06
C GLY A 161 9.26 -17.50 -6.65
N ALA A 162 10.40 -17.01 -7.14
CA ALA A 162 11.70 -17.63 -6.86
C ALA A 162 12.03 -17.75 -5.35
N PRO A 163 11.75 -16.75 -4.49
CA PRO A 163 11.99 -16.88 -3.05
C PRO A 163 11.11 -17.93 -2.37
N LEU A 164 9.96 -18.28 -2.96
CA LEU A 164 9.06 -19.32 -2.46
C LEU A 164 9.62 -20.72 -2.71
N ALA A 165 10.33 -20.92 -3.82
CA ALA A 165 10.94 -22.19 -4.16
C ALA A 165 12.13 -22.55 -3.25
N LEU A 166 12.79 -21.53 -2.66
CA LEU A 166 13.93 -21.69 -1.75
C LEU A 166 13.52 -21.88 -0.28
N SER A 167 12.23 -21.82 0.03
CA SER A 167 11.69 -21.95 1.39
C SER A 167 11.09 -23.33 1.69
N ASN A 168 11.24 -24.28 0.75
CA ASN A 168 10.84 -25.69 0.86
C ASN A 168 12.06 -26.62 0.90
#